data_AF-A0A4U9D5I8-F1
#
_entry.id   AF-A0A4U9D5I8-F1
#
_cell.length_a   1.000
_cell.length_b   1.000
_cell.length_c   1.000
_cell.angle_alpha   90.00
_cell.angle_beta   90.00
_cell.angle_gamma   90.00
#
_symmetry.space_group_name_H-M   'P 1'
#
loop_
_entity.id
_entity.type
_entity.pdbx_description
1 polymer ?
#
loop_
_entity_poly.entity_id
_entity_poly.type
_entity_poly.pdbx_seq_one_letter_code
_entity_poly.pdbx_strand_id
1 'polypeptide(L)'
;MTPVIEGGDVKEPLRDRVLGRVTAEDVLKPGTADILVPRNTLLHEHWCDLLEENSVDSVKVRSVVSCDTDFGVCAHCYGRDLARGHIINKG
;
A
#
# COMPACT_ATOMS: atom_id res chain seq x y z
N MET A 1 4.20 -5.27 3.41
CA MET A 1 4.18 -5.80 2.03
C MET A 1 5.61 -5.71 1.51
N THR A 2 6.07 -6.77 0.85
CA THR A 2 7.39 -6.89 0.20
C THR A 2 7.18 -7.51 -1.18
N PRO A 3 8.09 -7.38 -2.14
CA PRO A 3 7.99 -8.14 -3.39
C PRO A 3 8.01 -9.65 -3.13
N VAL A 4 7.44 -10.44 -4.04
CA VAL A 4 7.54 -11.91 -4.02
C VAL A 4 8.73 -12.32 -4.87
N ILE A 5 9.71 -12.96 -4.23
CA ILE A 5 10.95 -13.43 -4.86
C ILE A 5 10.97 -14.96 -4.77
N GLU A 6 11.06 -15.63 -5.91
CA GLU A 6 11.15 -17.09 -6.00
C GLU A 6 12.37 -17.47 -6.84
N GLY A 7 13.26 -18.29 -6.29
CA GLY A 7 14.42 -18.79 -7.06
C GLY A 7 15.45 -17.73 -7.47
N GLY A 8 15.38 -16.52 -6.91
CA GLY A 8 16.24 -15.39 -7.26
C GLY A 8 15.61 -14.39 -8.23
N ASP A 9 14.45 -14.72 -8.80
CA ASP A 9 13.70 -13.84 -9.69
C ASP A 9 12.53 -13.18 -8.95
N VAL A 10 12.25 -11.92 -9.31
CA VAL A 10 11.07 -11.19 -8.80
C VAL A 10 9.84 -11.68 -9.58
N LYS A 11 8.99 -12.46 -8.91
CA LYS A 11 7.72 -12.97 -9.46
C LYS A 11 6.64 -11.91 -9.49
N GLU A 12 6.55 -11.12 -8.41
CA GLU A 12 5.56 -10.07 -8.26
C GLU A 12 6.24 -8.85 -7.62
N PRO A 13 6.34 -7.72 -8.34
CA PRO A 13 7.01 -6.52 -7.83
C PRO A 13 6.19 -5.88 -6.70
N LEU A 14 6.84 -5.04 -5.89
CA LEU A 14 6.17 -4.37 -4.77
C LEU A 14 4.99 -3.51 -5.25
N ARG A 15 5.16 -2.79 -6.37
CA ARG A 15 4.15 -1.91 -6.98
C ARG A 15 2.82 -2.60 -7.19
N ASP A 16 2.82 -3.78 -7.79
CA ASP A 16 1.58 -4.52 -8.10
C ASP A 16 0.89 -4.99 -6.81
N ARG A 17 1.67 -5.32 -5.78
CA ARG A 17 1.15 -5.78 -4.48
C ARG A 17 0.54 -4.65 -3.64
N VAL A 18 1.08 -3.44 -3.75
CA VAL A 18 0.66 -2.30 -2.92
C VAL A 18 -0.34 -1.38 -3.62
N LEU A 19 -0.47 -1.47 -4.95
CA LEU A 19 -1.44 -0.67 -5.71
C LEU A 19 -2.86 -0.87 -5.18
N GLY A 20 -3.52 0.24 -4.86
CA GLY A 20 -4.86 0.29 -4.31
C GLY A 20 -4.95 -0.01 -2.81
N ARG A 21 -3.83 -0.23 -2.10
CA ARG A 21 -3.80 -0.35 -0.64
C ARG A 21 -3.63 1.02 0.03
N VAL A 22 -3.85 1.06 1.35
CA VAL A 22 -3.67 2.26 2.17
C VAL A 22 -2.50 2.05 3.14
N THR A 23 -1.63 3.04 3.29
CA THR A 23 -0.48 2.98 4.20
C THR A 23 -0.92 2.90 5.68
N ALA A 24 -0.29 2.02 6.45
CA ALA A 24 -0.58 1.86 7.88
C ALA A 24 0.23 2.82 8.77
N GLU A 25 1.40 3.23 8.30
CA GLU A 25 2.35 4.16 8.93
C GLU A 25 2.99 5.06 7.86
N ASP A 26 3.76 6.06 8.29
CA ASP A 26 4.51 6.92 7.37
C ASP A 26 5.63 6.11 6.71
N VAL A 27 5.67 6.14 5.37
CA VAL A 27 6.78 5.57 4.60
C VAL A 27 7.87 6.62 4.52
N LEU A 28 9.03 6.31 5.06
CA LEU A 28 10.19 7.19 5.04
C LEU A 28 11.02 6.97 3.77
N LYS A 29 11.67 8.03 3.30
CA LYS A 29 12.63 7.93 2.20
C LYS A 29 13.89 7.21 2.68
N PRO A 30 14.35 6.14 2.00
CA PRO A 30 15.51 5.38 2.43
C PRO A 30 16.75 6.25 2.67
N GLY A 31 17.42 6.04 3.81
CA GLY A 31 18.60 6.79 4.21
C GLY A 31 18.33 8.17 4.83
N THR A 32 17.06 8.58 4.98
CA THR A 32 16.67 9.86 5.58
C THR A 32 15.56 9.70 6.62
N ALA A 33 15.24 10.79 7.33
CA ALA A 33 14.08 10.87 8.21
C ALA A 33 12.87 11.55 7.53
N ASP A 34 12.95 11.81 6.23
CA ASP A 34 11.90 12.53 5.49
C ASP A 34 10.76 11.57 5.15
N ILE A 35 9.53 12.04 5.34
CA ILE A 35 8.32 11.28 4.99
C ILE A 35 8.14 11.33 3.47
N LEU A 36 8.21 10.17 2.84
CA LEU A 36 7.96 9.99 1.41
C LEU A 36 6.46 9.84 1.12
N VAL A 37 5.78 8.98 1.89
CA VAL A 37 4.34 8.77 1.78
C VAL A 37 3.72 8.83 3.17
N PRO A 38 2.82 9.80 3.46
CA PRO A 38 2.17 9.87 4.75
C PRO A 38 1.31 8.64 5.06
N ARG A 39 1.07 8.40 6.34
CA ARG A 39 0.10 7.43 6.85
C ARG A 39 -1.31 7.70 6.31
N ASN A 40 -2.09 6.64 6.12
CA ASN A 40 -3.46 6.65 5.61
C ASN A 40 -3.59 7.18 4.17
N THR A 41 -2.52 7.08 3.39
CA THR A 41 -2.53 7.47 1.98
C THR A 41 -2.96 6.28 1.12
N LEU A 42 -3.89 6.51 0.20
CA LEU A 42 -4.25 5.53 -0.83
C LEU A 42 -3.15 5.49 -1.89
N LEU A 43 -2.53 4.32 -2.04
CA LEU A 43 -1.47 4.09 -3.02
C LEU A 43 -2.09 3.91 -4.42
N HIS A 44 -2.23 5.01 -5.15
CA HIS A 44 -2.52 5.01 -6.58
C HIS A 44 -1.21 5.00 -7.39
N GLU A 45 -1.31 5.01 -8.71
CA GLU A 45 -0.20 4.84 -9.65
C GLU A 45 0.96 5.79 -9.35
N HIS A 46 0.69 7.10 -9.21
CA HIS A 46 1.73 8.08 -8.87
C HIS A 46 2.46 7.81 -7.54
N TRP A 47 1.78 7.32 -6.51
CA TRP A 47 2.46 6.96 -5.25
C TRP A 47 3.32 5.71 -5.41
N CYS A 48 2.86 4.74 -6.20
CA CYS A 48 3.65 3.54 -6.49
C CYS A 48 4.92 3.89 -7.28
N ASP A 49 4.81 4.77 -8.27
CA ASP A 49 5.96 5.21 -9.07
C ASP A 49 6.98 5.95 -8.16
N LEU A 50 6.51 6.81 -7.24
CA LEU A 50 7.37 7.46 -6.25
C LEU A 50 8.10 6.46 -5.33
N LEU A 51 7.43 5.37 -4.92
CA LEU A 51 8.04 4.32 -4.11
C LEU A 51 9.14 3.59 -4.88
N GLU A 52 8.94 3.29 -6.16
CA GLU A 52 9.95 2.66 -7.02
C GLU A 52 11.15 3.58 -7.29
N GLU A 53 10.90 4.86 -7.61
CA GLU A 53 11.95 5.86 -7.84
C GLU A 53 12.88 6.03 -6.64
N ASN A 54 12.34 5.88 -5.42
CA ASN A 54 13.12 5.97 -4.18
C ASN A 54 13.62 4.60 -3.70
N SER A 55 13.45 3.53 -4.48
CA SER A 55 13.89 2.16 -4.15
C SER A 55 13.39 1.70 -2.78
N VAL A 56 12.10 1.90 -2.50
CA VAL A 56 11.47 1.41 -1.28
C VAL A 56 11.13 -0.08 -1.46
N ASP A 57 11.77 -0.94 -0.66
CA ASP A 57 11.62 -2.40 -0.79
C ASP A 57 10.49 -2.98 0.06
N SER A 58 9.98 -2.21 1.04
CA SER A 58 8.91 -2.67 1.93
C SER A 58 8.01 -1.53 2.37
N VAL A 59 6.70 -1.80 2.39
CA VAL A 59 5.68 -0.84 2.85
C VAL A 59 4.69 -1.54 3.75
N LYS A 60 4.42 -0.98 4.93
CA LYS A 60 3.37 -1.47 5.81
C LYS A 60 2.02 -0.90 5.38
N VAL A 61 1.14 -1.78 4.94
CA VAL A 61 -0.20 -1.44 4.46
C VAL A 61 -1.25 -1.90 5.44
N ARG A 62 -2.42 -1.27 5.41
CA ARG A 62 -3.61 -1.75 6.08
C ARG A 62 -4.16 -3.00 5.36
N SER A 63 -4.76 -3.89 6.13
CA SER A 63 -5.35 -5.13 5.64
C SER A 63 -6.75 -5.33 6.22
N VAL A 64 -7.61 -6.00 5.46
CA VAL A 64 -8.94 -6.43 5.91
C VAL A 64 -8.86 -7.35 7.13
N VAL A 65 -7.79 -8.17 7.22
CA VAL A 65 -7.58 -9.12 8.33
C VAL A 65 -7.22 -8.41 9.62
N SER A 66 -6.55 -7.26 9.54
CA SER A 66 -6.11 -6.46 10.69
C SER A 66 -7.03 -5.26 10.93
N CYS A 67 -8.31 -5.38 10.58
CA CYS A 67 -9.28 -4.30 10.74
C CYS A 67 -9.96 -4.40 12.11
N ASP A 68 -9.90 -3.33 12.90
CA ASP A 68 -10.53 -3.26 14.23
C ASP A 68 -12.04 -2.97 14.18
N THR A 69 -12.66 -3.03 12.99
CA THR A 69 -14.11 -2.74 12.85
C THR A 69 -14.91 -3.98 13.20
N ASP A 70 -15.75 -3.88 14.23
CA ASP A 70 -16.71 -4.92 14.56
C ASP A 70 -17.77 -5.05 13.46
N PHE A 71 -18.11 -6.29 13.09
CA PHE A 71 -19.15 -6.62 12.11
C PHE A 71 -19.03 -5.87 10.76
N GLY A 72 -17.82 -5.77 10.22
CA GLY A 72 -17.61 -5.17 8.90
C GLY A 72 -16.14 -4.94 8.59
N VAL A 73 -15.86 -4.11 7.58
CA VAL A 73 -14.51 -3.66 7.24
C VAL A 73 -14.55 -2.18 6.90
N CYS A 74 -13.64 -1.39 7.47
CA CYS A 74 -13.55 0.02 7.13
C CYS A 74 -12.95 0.25 5.74
N ALA A 75 -13.32 1.37 5.10
CA ALA A 75 -12.85 1.70 3.75
C ALA A 75 -11.31 1.76 3.62
N HIS A 76 -10.60 2.15 4.68
CA HIS A 76 -9.14 2.24 4.66
C HIS A 76 -8.45 0.88 4.73
N CYS A 77 -9.02 -0.09 5.45
CA CYS A 77 -8.45 -1.44 5.51
C CYS A 77 -8.74 -2.23 4.24
N TYR A 78 -9.85 -1.91 3.55
CA TYR A 78 -10.14 -2.45 2.23
C TYR A 78 -9.25 -1.83 1.14
N GLY A 79 -9.28 -0.49 1.04
CA GLY A 79 -8.54 0.28 0.05
C GLY A 79 -9.38 0.68 -1.16
N ARG A 80 -8.82 0.50 -2.36
CA ARG A 80 -9.39 0.88 -3.65
C ARG A 80 -10.49 -0.09 -4.07
N ASP A 81 -11.60 0.44 -4.56
CA ASP A 81 -12.56 -0.29 -5.38
C ASP A 81 -11.92 -0.58 -6.74
N LEU A 82 -11.65 -1.85 -7.02
CA LEU A 82 -11.00 -2.28 -8.27
C LEU A 82 -11.87 -2.06 -9.52
N ALA A 83 -13.18 -1.97 -9.38
CA ALA A 83 -14.09 -1.72 -10.49
C ALA A 83 -14.22 -0.23 -10.83
N ARG A 84 -14.10 0.65 -9.83
CA ARG A 84 -14.32 2.10 -10.01
C ARG A 84 -13.06 2.96 -9.90
N GLY A 85 -11.97 2.39 -9.41
CA GLY A 85 -10.68 3.05 -9.36
C GLY A 85 -10.49 4.12 -8.27
N HIS A 86 -11.47 4.34 -7.39
CA HIS A 86 -11.36 5.23 -6.22
C HIS A 86 -11.41 4.44 -4.90
N ILE A 87 -11.23 5.10 -3.76
CA ILE A 87 -11.42 4.47 -2.45
C ILE A 87 -12.84 3.91 -2.34
N ILE A 88 -12.99 2.73 -1.74
CA ILE A 88 -14.32 2.09 -1.65
C ILE A 88 -15.33 2.99 -0.92
N ASN A 89 -16.55 3.05 -1.45
CA ASN A 89 -17.66 3.76 -0.81
C ASN A 89 -18.15 2.99 0.43
N LYS A 90 -18.70 3.72 1.41
CA LYS A 90 -19.39 3.09 2.54
C LYS A 90 -20.67 2.43 2.03
N GLY A 91 -20.85 1.15 2.36
CA GLY A 91 -22.07 0.38 2.10
C GLY A 91 -23.06 0.46 3.25
#